data_AF-A0A1V9YWF6-F1
#
_entry.id   AF-A0A1V9YWF6-F1
#
_cell.length_a   1.000
_cell.length_b   1.000
_cell.length_c   1.000
_cell.angle_alpha   90.00
_cell.angle_beta   90.00
_cell.angle_gamma   90.00
#
_symmetry.space_group_name_H-M   'P 1'
#
loop_
_entity.id
_entity.type
_entity.pdbx_description
1 polymer ?
#
loop_
_entity_poly.entity_id
_entity_poly.type
_entity_poly.pdbx_seq_one_letter_code
_entity_poly.pdbx_strand_id
1 'polypeptide(L)'
;MSSPLEEVSDSESVAVLSAEDVKKERKARFVYKESHDIDLLREILGDDGLFVGGLKEIDKWRGVHERLVKGGMTVSVHSLRQQLRTMYDAFLAADAKSKRASGAEESLDEKTKLHTEYHELKLEQDAAKEVKKQTKDDTGKKNDEGGRAIRDAALKIVERKIKDDKPAASKSGESSKFDVYAFLKENQRLRAEELQERAAHKRQRLQFEERQLMLQEKAMQQQAATFKLMASVLEKLAK
;
A
#
# COMPACT_ATOMS: atom_id res chain seq x y z
N MET A 1 -79.02 -7.04 13.85
CA MET A 1 -79.15 -6.64 15.26
C MET A 1 -78.40 -7.65 16.11
N SER A 2 -77.61 -7.13 17.05
CA SER A 2 -76.82 -7.71 18.15
C SER A 2 -77.31 -9.07 18.70
N SER A 3 -76.41 -10.07 18.83
CA SER A 3 -75.63 -10.51 20.05
C SER A 3 -76.36 -11.64 20.81
N PRO A 4 -75.74 -12.55 21.60
CA PRO A 4 -74.53 -12.47 22.47
C PRO A 4 -73.51 -13.66 22.28
N LEU A 5 -72.23 -13.65 22.66
CA LEU A 5 -71.47 -13.53 23.95
C LEU A 5 -71.60 -14.72 24.92
N GLU A 6 -70.43 -15.15 25.44
CA GLU A 6 -70.11 -16.13 26.52
C GLU A 6 -69.82 -17.58 26.06
N GLU A 7 -68.83 -18.34 26.54
CA GLU A 7 -67.83 -18.16 27.61
C GLU A 7 -66.73 -19.24 27.47
N VAL A 8 -65.64 -19.03 28.21
CA VAL A 8 -64.38 -19.77 28.41
C VAL A 8 -64.44 -21.29 28.68
N SER A 9 -63.39 -22.02 28.29
CA SER A 9 -62.92 -23.20 29.03
C SER A 9 -61.44 -23.47 28.77
N ASP A 10 -60.61 -23.11 29.75
CA ASP A 10 -59.24 -23.62 29.91
C ASP A 10 -59.29 -25.11 30.25
N SER A 11 -58.50 -25.91 29.55
CA SER A 11 -58.11 -27.25 30.00
C SER A 11 -56.67 -27.51 29.57
N GLU A 12 -55.80 -27.28 30.55
CA GLU A 12 -54.44 -27.79 30.66
C GLU A 12 -54.43 -29.31 30.44
N SER A 13 -53.69 -29.77 29.45
CA SER A 13 -53.21 -31.16 29.40
C SER A 13 -51.74 -31.15 29.02
N VAL A 14 -50.94 -31.40 30.06
CA VAL A 14 -49.49 -31.51 30.06
C VAL A 14 -49.05 -32.80 29.37
N ALA A 15 -47.97 -32.69 28.60
CA ALA A 15 -47.04 -33.72 28.16
C ALA A 15 -47.57 -34.86 27.26
N VAL A 16 -47.15 -34.83 25.99
CA VAL A 16 -46.16 -35.81 25.51
C VAL A 16 -45.21 -35.09 24.57
N LEU A 17 -43.94 -35.00 24.97
CA LEU A 17 -42.81 -34.63 24.14
C LEU A 17 -42.63 -35.70 23.05
N SER A 18 -43.33 -35.56 21.92
CA SER A 18 -42.90 -36.22 20.70
C SER A 18 -41.67 -35.48 20.21
N ALA A 19 -40.56 -36.22 20.09
CA ALA A 19 -39.30 -35.73 19.56
C ALA A 19 -39.52 -35.14 18.16
N GLU A 20 -39.81 -33.85 18.12
CA GLU A 20 -39.78 -33.07 16.90
C GLU A 20 -38.33 -33.12 16.43
N ASP A 21 -38.13 -33.81 15.32
CA ASP A 21 -36.98 -33.71 14.45
C ASP A 21 -36.72 -32.22 14.18
N VAL A 22 -35.96 -31.56 15.05
CA VAL A 22 -35.41 -30.23 14.81
C VAL A 22 -34.39 -30.42 13.71
N LYS A 23 -34.89 -30.51 12.47
CA LYS A 23 -34.10 -30.40 11.26
C LYS A 23 -33.41 -29.05 11.35
N LYS A 24 -32.16 -29.06 11.83
CA LYS A 24 -31.29 -27.89 11.85
C LYS A 24 -31.22 -27.37 10.42
N GLU A 25 -32.02 -26.35 10.12
CA GLU A 25 -31.96 -25.67 8.84
C GLU A 25 -30.51 -25.22 8.65
N ARG A 26 -29.89 -25.74 7.60
CA ARG A 26 -28.51 -25.39 7.29
C ARG A 26 -28.49 -23.91 6.99
N LYS A 27 -27.69 -23.14 7.75
CA LYS A 27 -27.44 -21.72 7.48
C LYS A 27 -27.16 -21.53 5.98
N ALA A 28 -28.00 -20.73 5.32
CA ALA A 28 -27.82 -20.37 3.92
C ALA A 28 -26.42 -19.74 3.75
N ARG A 29 -25.66 -20.24 2.78
CA ARG A 29 -24.35 -19.69 2.45
C ARG A 29 -24.56 -18.35 1.75
N PHE A 30 -23.77 -17.35 2.12
CA PHE A 30 -23.77 -16.07 1.42
C PHE A 30 -23.27 -16.28 -0.03
N VAL A 31 -23.98 -15.69 -0.99
CA VAL A 31 -23.62 -15.75 -2.41
C VAL A 31 -23.24 -14.35 -2.87
N TYR A 32 -22.00 -14.21 -3.35
CA TYR A 32 -21.51 -12.95 -3.90
C TYR A 32 -22.22 -12.62 -5.21
N LYS A 33 -22.52 -11.33 -5.39
CA LYS A 33 -23.11 -10.76 -6.58
C LYS A 33 -22.22 -9.61 -7.02
N GLU A 34 -22.37 -9.17 -8.26
CA GLU A 34 -21.58 -8.06 -8.80
C GLU A 34 -21.73 -6.76 -8.00
N SER A 35 -22.94 -6.44 -7.51
CA SER A 35 -23.16 -5.30 -6.62
C SER A 35 -22.30 -5.38 -5.35
N HIS A 36 -22.17 -6.57 -4.77
CA HIS A 36 -21.36 -6.79 -3.58
C HIS A 36 -19.85 -6.63 -3.86
N ASP A 37 -19.39 -6.93 -5.08
CA ASP A 37 -18.00 -6.70 -5.48
C ASP A 37 -17.71 -5.19 -5.58
N ILE A 38 -18.66 -4.41 -6.12
CA ILE A 38 -18.57 -2.95 -6.20
C ILE A 38 -18.54 -2.34 -4.80
N ASP A 39 -19.46 -2.77 -3.92
CA ASP A 39 -19.51 -2.30 -2.53
C ASP A 39 -18.22 -2.64 -1.78
N LEU A 40 -17.68 -3.86 -1.98
CA LEU A 40 -16.39 -4.26 -1.42
C LEU A 40 -15.26 -3.35 -1.90
N LEU A 41 -15.17 -3.08 -3.21
CA LEU A 41 -14.12 -2.21 -3.76
C LEU A 41 -14.24 -0.78 -3.24
N ARG A 42 -15.45 -0.21 -3.22
CA ARG A 42 -15.69 1.14 -2.69
C ARG A 42 -15.24 1.27 -1.24
N GLU A 43 -15.58 0.29 -0.39
CA GLU A 43 -15.19 0.29 1.02
C GLU A 43 -13.69 0.11 1.25
N ILE A 44 -13.02 -0.56 0.32
CA ILE A 44 -11.56 -0.76 0.34
C ILE A 44 -10.81 0.50 -0.10
N LEU A 45 -11.37 1.24 -1.06
CA LEU A 45 -10.79 2.44 -1.66
C LEU A 45 -11.15 3.73 -0.92
N GLY A 46 -12.23 3.72 -0.13
CA GLY A 46 -12.67 4.89 0.63
C GLY A 46 -11.68 5.39 1.69
N ASP A 47 -12.04 6.50 2.33
CA ASP A 47 -11.19 7.27 3.25
C ASP A 47 -10.71 6.51 4.50
N ASP A 48 -11.41 5.43 4.87
CA ASP A 48 -11.06 4.50 5.96
C ASP A 48 -10.69 3.09 5.42
N GLY A 49 -10.24 3.04 4.17
CA GLY A 49 -9.96 1.83 3.42
C GLY A 49 -8.61 1.17 3.73
N LEU A 50 -8.20 0.23 2.88
CA LEU A 50 -6.95 -0.52 3.09
C LEU A 50 -5.69 0.34 2.92
N PHE A 51 -5.77 1.39 2.11
CA PHE A 51 -4.62 2.19 1.69
C PHE A 51 -4.28 3.34 2.66
N VAL A 52 -5.15 3.60 3.64
CA VAL A 52 -4.98 4.67 4.64
C VAL A 52 -3.78 4.40 5.54
N GLY A 53 -2.92 5.39 5.75
CA GLY A 53 -1.74 5.26 6.61
C GLY A 53 -2.07 5.02 8.10
N GLY A 54 -1.13 4.46 8.85
CA GLY A 54 -1.16 4.50 10.33
C GLY A 54 -1.79 3.30 11.06
N LEU A 55 -2.71 2.56 10.43
CA LEU A 55 -3.32 1.36 11.04
C LEU A 55 -2.67 0.05 10.58
N LYS A 56 -2.72 -0.98 11.44
CA LYS A 56 -2.33 -2.35 11.05
C LYS A 56 -3.34 -2.90 10.05
N GLU A 57 -2.85 -3.69 9.11
CA GLU A 57 -3.69 -4.27 8.05
C GLU A 57 -4.87 -5.08 8.59
N ILE A 58 -4.66 -5.80 9.71
CA ILE A 58 -5.72 -6.58 10.37
C ILE A 58 -6.88 -5.70 10.83
N ASP A 59 -6.57 -4.52 11.37
CA ASP A 59 -7.57 -3.59 11.90
C ASP A 59 -8.34 -2.90 10.77
N LYS A 60 -7.66 -2.59 9.66
CA LYS A 60 -8.31 -2.07 8.45
C LYS A 60 -9.32 -3.06 7.86
N TRP A 61 -8.92 -4.32 7.75
CA TRP A 61 -9.81 -5.38 7.29
C TRP A 61 -11.02 -5.59 8.20
N ARG A 62 -10.83 -5.40 9.52
CA ARG A 62 -11.93 -5.43 10.48
C ARG A 62 -12.89 -4.26 10.26
N GLY A 63 -12.38 -3.05 10.06
CA GLY A 63 -13.20 -1.86 9.78
C GLY A 63 -14.02 -2.00 8.50
N VAL A 64 -13.38 -2.45 7.40
CA VAL A 64 -14.07 -2.75 6.13
C VAL A 64 -15.18 -3.80 6.34
N HIS A 65 -14.87 -4.87 7.08
CA HIS A 65 -15.84 -5.92 7.38
C HIS A 65 -17.04 -5.40 8.18
N GLU A 66 -16.81 -4.59 9.22
CA GLU A 66 -17.88 -4.00 10.01
C GLU A 66 -18.80 -3.10 9.17
N ARG A 67 -18.26 -2.33 8.23
CA ARG A 67 -19.06 -1.49 7.32
C ARG A 67 -19.89 -2.32 6.35
N LEU A 68 -19.30 -3.36 5.76
CA LEU A 68 -20.02 -4.26 4.85
C LEU A 68 -21.11 -5.08 5.57
N VAL A 69 -20.87 -5.48 6.82
CA VAL A 69 -21.90 -6.14 7.66
C VAL A 69 -23.04 -5.18 7.98
N LYS A 70 -22.76 -3.91 8.29
CA LYS A 70 -23.79 -2.86 8.45
C LYS A 70 -24.59 -2.65 7.15
N GLY A 71 -23.95 -2.80 5.99
CA GLY A 71 -24.59 -2.82 4.67
C GLY A 71 -25.37 -4.10 4.33
N GLY A 72 -25.43 -5.08 5.25
CA GLY A 72 -26.21 -6.31 5.06
C GLY A 72 -25.41 -7.52 4.57
N MET A 73 -24.10 -7.39 4.32
CA MET A 73 -23.26 -8.51 3.90
C MET A 73 -22.81 -9.35 5.11
N THR A 74 -23.51 -10.45 5.35
CA THR A 74 -23.16 -11.38 6.44
C THR A 74 -22.06 -12.36 6.01
N VAL A 75 -20.84 -11.85 5.85
CA VAL A 75 -19.66 -12.59 5.39
C VAL A 75 -18.55 -12.56 6.44
N SER A 76 -17.54 -13.43 6.32
CA SER A 76 -16.35 -13.37 7.17
C SER A 76 -15.26 -12.53 6.52
N VAL A 77 -14.36 -11.96 7.33
CA VAL A 77 -13.17 -11.23 6.84
C VAL A 77 -12.34 -12.09 5.89
N HIS A 78 -12.19 -13.38 6.20
CA HIS A 78 -11.46 -14.31 5.35
C HIS A 78 -12.13 -14.46 3.97
N SER A 79 -13.45 -14.61 3.94
CA SER A 79 -14.22 -14.70 2.70
C SER A 79 -14.11 -13.43 1.86
N LEU A 80 -14.13 -12.25 2.48
CA LEU A 80 -13.92 -10.97 1.80
C LEU A 80 -12.53 -10.87 1.15
N ARG A 81 -11.49 -11.26 1.87
CA ARG A 81 -10.12 -11.30 1.34
C ARG A 81 -10.00 -12.25 0.15
N GLN A 82 -10.60 -13.43 0.27
CA GLN A 82 -10.59 -14.42 -0.79
C GLN A 82 -11.36 -13.91 -2.01
N GLN A 83 -12.53 -13.30 -1.81
CA GLN A 83 -13.31 -12.71 -2.89
C GLN A 83 -12.52 -11.62 -3.61
N LEU A 84 -11.92 -10.68 -2.87
CA LEU A 84 -11.07 -9.62 -3.45
C LEU A 84 -9.94 -10.19 -4.30
N ARG A 85 -9.28 -11.24 -3.80
CA ARG A 85 -8.22 -11.91 -4.55
C ARG A 85 -8.74 -12.51 -5.84
N THR A 86 -9.84 -13.27 -5.78
CA THR A 86 -10.43 -13.91 -6.95
C THR A 86 -10.87 -12.91 -8.02
N MET A 87 -11.55 -11.83 -7.62
CA MET A 87 -11.97 -10.78 -8.58
C MET A 87 -10.78 -10.02 -9.16
N TYR A 88 -9.75 -9.74 -8.37
CA TYR A 88 -8.54 -9.07 -8.84
C TYR A 88 -7.72 -9.95 -9.80
N ASP A 89 -7.59 -11.25 -9.51
CA ASP A 89 -6.92 -12.19 -10.41
C ASP A 89 -7.68 -12.31 -11.75
N ALA A 90 -9.02 -12.31 -11.70
CA ALA A 90 -9.87 -12.30 -12.90
C ALA A 90 -9.70 -11.01 -13.72
N PHE A 91 -9.62 -9.85 -13.05
CA PHE A 91 -9.34 -8.57 -13.71
C PHE A 91 -7.99 -8.56 -14.42
N LEU A 92 -6.92 -9.02 -13.76
CA LEU A 92 -5.59 -9.12 -14.38
C LEU A 92 -5.57 -10.07 -15.59
N ALA A 93 -6.29 -11.19 -15.51
CA ALA A 93 -6.42 -12.11 -16.64
C ALA A 93 -7.19 -11.49 -17.81
N ALA A 94 -8.23 -10.70 -17.53
CA ALA A 94 -9.00 -9.98 -18.54
C ALA A 94 -8.18 -8.85 -19.19
N ASP A 95 -7.44 -8.06 -18.41
CA ASP A 95 -6.56 -7.00 -18.91
C ASP A 95 -5.43 -7.56 -19.78
N ALA A 96 -4.80 -8.66 -19.37
CA ALA A 96 -3.79 -9.35 -20.16
C ALA A 96 -4.34 -9.97 -21.46
N LYS A 97 -5.65 -10.23 -21.52
CA LYS A 97 -6.34 -10.72 -22.72
C LYS A 97 -6.75 -9.57 -23.64
N SER A 98 -7.22 -8.45 -23.07
CA SER A 98 -7.59 -7.22 -23.78
C SER A 98 -6.38 -6.60 -24.50
N LYS A 99 -5.23 -6.48 -23.81
CA LYS A 99 -3.96 -6.00 -24.38
C LYS A 99 -3.45 -6.85 -25.56
N ARG A 100 -3.89 -8.11 -25.68
CA ARG A 100 -3.57 -8.98 -26.83
C ARG A 100 -4.58 -8.91 -27.97
N ALA A 101 -5.79 -8.40 -27.72
CA ALA A 101 -6.93 -8.61 -28.61
C ALA A 101 -7.41 -7.38 -29.40
N SER A 102 -7.34 -6.14 -28.88
CA SER A 102 -7.86 -4.98 -29.65
C SER A 102 -7.54 -3.61 -29.03
N GLY A 103 -7.32 -2.62 -29.89
CA GLY A 103 -7.36 -1.19 -29.57
C GLY A 103 -8.78 -0.61 -29.74
N ALA A 104 -9.74 -1.13 -28.97
CA ALA A 104 -11.10 -0.60 -28.91
C ALA A 104 -11.40 -0.10 -27.50
N GLU A 105 -11.66 1.20 -27.40
CA GLU A 105 -12.04 1.90 -26.17
C GLU A 105 -13.49 1.54 -25.83
N GLU A 106 -13.67 0.48 -25.04
CA GLU A 106 -14.97 0.16 -24.44
C GLU A 106 -15.20 1.03 -23.20
N SER A 107 -16.44 1.53 -23.08
CA SER A 107 -16.95 2.22 -21.90
C SER A 107 -16.61 1.42 -20.64
N LEU A 108 -15.70 1.96 -19.81
CA LEU A 108 -15.26 1.28 -18.60
C LEU A 108 -16.44 1.17 -17.63
N ASP A 109 -16.91 -0.07 -17.45
CA ASP A 109 -17.86 -0.43 -16.41
C ASP A 109 -17.36 0.01 -15.03
N GLU A 110 -18.26 0.36 -14.11
CA GLU A 110 -17.92 0.93 -12.81
C GLU A 110 -16.98 0.02 -12.01
N LYS A 111 -17.25 -1.28 -12.05
CA LYS A 111 -16.39 -2.31 -11.45
C LYS A 111 -14.97 -2.29 -12.02
N THR A 112 -14.82 -2.09 -13.33
CA THR A 112 -13.53 -2.01 -14.01
C THR A 112 -12.76 -0.76 -13.59
N LYS A 113 -13.43 0.40 -13.44
CA LYS A 113 -12.80 1.62 -12.93
C LYS A 113 -12.23 1.43 -11.53
N LEU A 114 -13.04 0.87 -10.62
CA LEU A 114 -12.62 0.59 -9.25
C LEU A 114 -11.49 -0.44 -9.19
N HIS A 115 -11.49 -1.43 -10.08
CA HIS A 115 -10.39 -2.38 -10.19
C HIS A 115 -9.08 -1.74 -10.67
N THR A 116 -9.13 -0.83 -11.64
CA THR A 116 -7.96 -0.07 -12.10
C THR A 116 -7.40 0.79 -10.99
N GLU A 117 -8.25 1.53 -10.27
CA GLU A 117 -7.82 2.36 -9.13
C GLU A 117 -7.18 1.50 -8.02
N TYR A 118 -7.80 0.37 -7.68
CA TYR A 118 -7.22 -0.60 -6.74
C TYR A 118 -5.86 -1.14 -7.21
N HIS A 119 -5.71 -1.41 -8.51
CA HIS A 119 -4.47 -1.89 -9.10
C HIS A 119 -3.35 -0.84 -8.96
N GLU A 120 -3.63 0.42 -9.29
CA GLU A 120 -2.69 1.53 -9.20
C GLU A 120 -2.22 1.76 -7.75
N LEU A 121 -3.14 1.84 -6.78
CA LEU A 121 -2.80 2.00 -5.36
C LEU A 121 -1.99 0.82 -4.80
N LYS A 122 -2.25 -0.40 -5.29
CA LYS A 122 -1.48 -1.58 -4.91
C LYS A 122 -0.04 -1.50 -5.42
N LEU A 123 0.15 -1.07 -6.68
CA LEU A 123 1.47 -0.84 -7.25
C LEU A 123 2.23 0.26 -6.50
N GLU A 124 1.58 1.37 -6.15
CA GLU A 124 2.19 2.45 -5.38
C GLU A 124 2.61 1.97 -3.98
N GLN A 125 1.77 1.19 -3.31
CA GLN A 125 2.09 0.63 -1.99
C GLN A 125 3.28 -0.34 -2.06
N ASP A 126 3.35 -1.20 -3.07
CA ASP A 126 4.44 -2.15 -3.23
C ASP A 126 5.75 -1.43 -3.64
N ALA A 127 5.68 -0.40 -4.47
CA ALA A 127 6.82 0.48 -4.75
C ALA A 127 7.32 1.19 -3.47
N ALA A 128 6.41 1.69 -2.62
CA ALA A 128 6.78 2.32 -1.35
C ALA A 128 7.41 1.33 -0.35
N LYS A 129 7.03 0.05 -0.38
CA LYS A 129 7.66 -1.02 0.42
C LYS A 129 9.08 -1.33 -0.07
N GLU A 130 9.30 -1.38 -1.38
CA GLU A 130 10.63 -1.62 -1.95
C GLU A 130 11.62 -0.49 -1.62
N VAL A 131 11.18 0.78 -1.67
CA VAL A 131 12.02 1.93 -1.23
C VAL A 131 12.41 1.80 0.24
N LYS A 132 11.48 1.40 1.12
CA LYS A 132 11.77 1.17 2.55
C LYS A 132 12.73 0.00 2.77
N LYS A 133 12.61 -1.06 1.99
CA LYS A 133 13.52 -2.22 2.06
C LYS A 133 14.95 -1.85 1.68
N GLN A 134 15.13 -1.09 0.60
CA GLN A 134 16.44 -0.60 0.17
C GLN A 134 17.10 0.31 1.23
N THR A 135 16.34 1.24 1.83
CA THR A 135 16.89 2.09 2.92
C THR A 135 17.26 1.30 4.19
N LYS A 136 16.57 0.19 4.47
CA LYS A 136 16.88 -0.67 5.61
C LYS A 136 18.14 -1.52 5.37
N ASP A 137 18.35 -1.99 4.14
CA ASP A 137 19.54 -2.76 3.77
C ASP A 137 20.81 -1.89 3.77
N ASP A 138 20.73 -0.63 3.35
CA ASP A 138 21.86 0.33 3.44
C ASP A 138 22.19 0.72 4.88
N THR A 139 21.17 0.78 5.76
CA THR A 139 21.39 1.02 7.20
C THR A 139 21.94 -0.22 7.91
N GLY A 140 21.54 -1.42 7.48
CA GLY A 140 22.04 -2.69 7.98
C GLY A 140 23.53 -2.90 7.70
N LYS A 141 23.98 -2.58 6.47
CA LYS A 141 25.41 -2.68 6.10
C LYS A 141 26.31 -1.76 6.92
N LYS A 142 25.88 -0.51 7.18
CA LYS A 142 26.63 0.45 8.03
C LYS A 142 26.77 -0.02 9.48
N ASN A 143 25.76 -0.71 10.02
CA ASN A 143 25.80 -1.21 11.39
C ASN A 143 26.69 -2.45 11.56
N ASP A 144 26.80 -3.31 10.54
CA ASP A 144 27.70 -4.46 10.57
C ASP A 144 29.19 -4.06 10.44
N GLU A 145 29.51 -3.04 9.64
CA GLU A 145 30.87 -2.47 9.57
C GLU A 145 31.25 -1.76 10.87
N GLY A 146 30.35 -0.98 11.46
CA GLY A 146 30.55 -0.37 12.78
C GLY A 146 30.71 -1.41 13.90
N GLY A 147 29.90 -2.47 13.89
CA GLY A 147 29.97 -3.56 14.87
C GLY A 147 31.21 -4.46 14.74
N ARG A 148 31.81 -4.57 13.56
CA ARG A 148 33.12 -5.21 13.36
C ARG A 148 34.26 -4.32 13.85
N ALA A 149 34.25 -3.03 13.50
CA ALA A 149 35.29 -2.08 13.94
C ALA A 149 35.36 -1.94 15.47
N ILE A 150 34.22 -1.95 16.17
CA ILE A 150 34.16 -1.92 17.63
C ILE A 150 34.71 -3.22 18.25
N ARG A 151 34.39 -4.39 17.67
CA ARG A 151 34.92 -5.68 18.13
C ARG A 151 36.44 -5.78 17.93
N ASP A 152 36.96 -5.34 16.78
CA ASP A 152 38.39 -5.31 16.51
C ASP A 152 39.14 -4.32 17.41
N ALA A 153 38.54 -3.16 17.69
CA ALA A 153 39.11 -2.20 18.64
C ALA A 153 39.13 -2.75 20.08
N ALA A 154 38.08 -3.45 20.51
CA ALA A 154 38.01 -4.08 21.82
C ALA A 154 39.05 -5.20 21.98
N LEU A 155 39.22 -6.06 20.97
CA LEU A 155 40.26 -7.09 20.96
C LEU A 155 41.67 -6.49 21.04
N LYS A 156 41.93 -5.38 20.33
CA LYS A 156 43.19 -4.62 20.44
C LYS A 156 43.43 -3.97 21.81
N ILE A 157 42.38 -3.68 22.58
CA ILE A 157 42.52 -3.16 23.96
C ILE A 157 42.82 -4.32 24.91
N VAL A 158 42.23 -5.50 24.70
CA VAL A 158 42.49 -6.71 25.48
C VAL A 158 43.92 -7.23 25.22
N GLU A 159 44.38 -7.26 23.97
CA GLU A 159 45.77 -7.65 23.63
C GLU A 159 46.81 -6.71 24.26
N ARG A 160 46.52 -5.40 24.34
CA ARG A 160 47.38 -4.43 25.04
C ARG A 160 47.38 -4.63 26.57
N LYS A 161 46.29 -5.13 27.15
CA LYS A 161 46.21 -5.44 28.59
C LYS A 161 46.89 -6.76 28.98
N ILE A 162 47.19 -7.65 28.04
CA ILE A 162 47.85 -8.94 28.32
C ILE A 162 49.39 -8.79 28.32
N LYS A 163 49.93 -7.71 27.73
CA LYS A 163 51.38 -7.52 27.59
C LYS A 163 52.06 -6.74 28.72
N ASP A 164 51.29 -6.13 29.61
CA ASP A 164 51.80 -5.39 30.77
C ASP A 164 51.23 -5.99 32.08
N ASP A 165 52.05 -6.79 32.76
CA ASP A 165 51.76 -7.35 34.09
C ASP A 165 51.77 -6.24 35.17
N LYS A 166 50.60 -5.88 35.72
CA LYS A 166 50.33 -5.71 37.18
C LYS A 166 48.86 -5.31 37.47
N PRO A 167 48.15 -5.94 38.43
CA PRO A 167 46.76 -5.63 38.71
C PRO A 167 46.65 -4.38 39.59
N ALA A 168 46.25 -3.25 38.99
CA ALA A 168 45.80 -2.08 39.74
C ALA A 168 44.27 -2.01 39.66
N ALA A 169 43.64 -2.19 40.82
CA ALA A 169 42.22 -1.95 41.03
C ALA A 169 41.84 -0.51 40.66
N SER A 170 40.93 -0.34 39.70
CA SER A 170 40.10 0.86 39.54
C SER A 170 38.80 0.43 38.85
N LYS A 171 37.72 0.33 39.62
CA LYS A 171 36.72 1.37 39.92
C LYS A 171 35.72 1.56 38.78
N SER A 172 34.48 1.28 39.16
CA SER A 172 33.21 1.83 38.68
C SER A 172 32.87 1.69 37.20
N GLY A 173 31.81 0.90 36.95
CA GLY A 173 31.02 0.99 35.73
C GLY A 173 30.48 2.41 35.57
N GLU A 174 30.99 3.10 34.56
CA GLU A 174 30.34 4.28 34.01
C GLU A 174 29.36 3.77 32.95
N SER A 175 28.12 3.52 33.38
CA SER A 175 27.01 3.38 32.44
C SER A 175 26.91 4.70 31.68
N SER A 176 27.47 4.73 30.46
CA SER A 176 27.35 5.82 29.52
C SER A 176 25.87 6.18 29.39
N LYS A 177 25.47 7.27 30.05
CA LYS A 177 24.12 7.81 29.94
C LYS A 177 24.00 8.26 28.50
N PHE A 178 23.34 7.46 27.68
CA PHE A 178 22.98 7.81 26.32
C PHE A 178 22.31 9.17 26.35
N ASP A 179 22.99 10.19 25.84
CA ASP A 179 22.49 11.56 25.80
C ASP A 179 21.41 11.63 24.72
N VAL A 180 20.18 11.34 25.14
CA VAL A 180 18.98 11.38 24.30
C VAL A 180 18.85 12.73 23.58
N TYR A 181 19.34 13.82 24.20
CA TYR A 181 19.26 15.16 23.62
C TYR A 181 20.26 15.34 22.47
N ALA A 182 21.49 14.88 22.65
CA ALA A 182 22.49 14.85 21.58
C ALA A 182 22.01 13.98 20.40
N PHE A 183 21.39 12.83 20.69
CA PHE A 183 20.80 11.97 19.66
C PHE A 183 19.64 12.65 18.91
N LEU A 184 18.72 13.32 19.61
CA LEU A 184 17.62 14.03 18.98
C LEU A 184 18.12 15.16 18.06
N LYS A 185 19.12 15.91 18.51
CA LYS A 185 19.72 17.01 17.76
C LYS A 185 20.40 16.52 16.48
N GLU A 186 21.14 15.41 16.57
CA GLU A 186 21.76 14.79 15.41
C GLU A 186 20.71 14.24 14.43
N ASN A 187 19.62 13.66 14.93
CA ASN A 187 18.52 13.16 14.08
C ASN A 187 17.83 14.31 13.30
N GLN A 188 17.64 15.46 13.95
CA GLN A 188 17.10 16.65 13.27
C GLN A 188 18.06 17.17 12.19
N ARG A 189 19.37 17.19 12.48
CA ARG A 189 20.40 17.59 11.50
C ARG A 189 20.40 16.67 10.28
N LEU A 190 20.37 15.35 10.50
CA LEU A 190 20.33 14.36 9.42
C LEU A 190 19.09 14.49 8.54
N ARG A 191 17.91 14.75 9.13
CA ARG A 191 16.69 14.99 8.34
C ARG A 191 16.77 16.27 7.50
N ALA A 192 17.39 17.32 8.03
CA ALA A 192 17.58 18.56 7.29
C ALA A 192 18.56 18.35 6.12
N GLU A 193 19.64 17.61 6.34
CA GLU A 193 20.63 17.25 5.32
C GLU A 193 20.01 16.37 4.23
N GLU A 194 19.24 15.34 4.60
CA GLU A 194 18.51 14.48 3.65
C GLU A 194 17.52 15.27 2.79
N LEU A 195 16.81 16.24 3.38
CA LEU A 195 15.88 17.09 2.65
C LEU A 195 16.61 18.03 1.67
N GLN A 196 17.80 18.51 2.05
CA GLN A 196 18.66 19.32 1.19
C GLN A 196 19.22 18.50 0.03
N GLU A 197 19.67 17.26 0.26
CA GLU A 197 20.14 16.36 -0.78
C GLU A 197 19.01 16.01 -1.77
N ARG A 198 17.81 15.70 -1.26
CA ARG A 198 16.63 15.47 -2.11
C ARG A 198 16.30 16.69 -2.95
N ALA A 199 16.38 17.89 -2.38
CA ALA A 199 16.16 19.14 -3.11
C ALA A 199 17.23 19.37 -4.19
N ALA A 200 18.50 19.07 -3.89
CA ALA A 200 19.60 19.17 -4.85
C ALA A 200 19.44 18.18 -6.01
N HIS A 201 19.10 16.92 -5.71
CA HIS A 201 18.83 15.90 -6.73
C HIS A 201 17.62 16.28 -7.60
N LYS A 202 16.54 16.80 -7.00
CA LYS A 202 15.39 17.30 -7.76
C LYS A 202 15.78 18.45 -8.69
N ARG A 203 16.63 19.38 -8.25
CA ARG A 203 17.15 20.47 -9.09
C ARG A 203 17.98 19.95 -10.26
N GLN A 204 18.87 18.99 -10.02
CA GLN A 204 19.67 18.38 -11.09
C GLN A 204 18.79 17.69 -12.14
N ARG A 205 17.75 16.96 -11.69
CA ARG A 205 16.78 16.33 -12.59
C ARG A 205 16.04 17.35 -13.44
N LEU A 206 15.54 18.43 -12.82
CA LEU A 206 14.86 19.52 -13.54
C LEU A 206 15.79 20.20 -14.56
N GLN A 207 17.06 20.41 -14.22
CA GLN A 207 18.04 20.96 -15.16
C GLN A 207 18.27 20.05 -16.36
N PHE A 208 18.28 18.73 -16.16
CA PHE A 208 18.42 17.78 -17.26
C PHE A 208 17.18 17.80 -18.17
N GLU A 209 16.00 17.82 -17.58
CA GLU A 209 14.71 17.91 -18.30
C GLU A 209 14.61 19.21 -19.11
N GLU A 210 14.99 20.34 -18.52
CA GLU A 210 15.05 21.64 -19.19
C GLU A 210 16.02 21.63 -20.38
N ARG A 211 17.21 21.00 -20.24
CA ARG A 211 18.16 20.84 -21.35
C ARG A 211 17.59 19.96 -22.47
N GLN A 212 16.86 18.91 -22.14
CA GLN A 212 16.22 18.06 -23.17
C GLN A 212 15.15 18.82 -23.94
N LEU A 213 14.30 19.58 -23.23
CA LEU A 213 13.29 20.43 -23.86
C LEU A 213 13.94 21.47 -24.78
N MET A 214 15.02 22.13 -24.33
CA MET A 214 15.75 23.09 -25.15
C MET A 214 16.33 22.46 -26.43
N LEU A 215 16.86 21.23 -26.33
CA LEU A 215 17.36 20.50 -27.50
C LEU A 215 16.22 20.14 -28.48
N GLN A 216 15.08 19.71 -27.95
CA GLN A 216 13.89 19.39 -28.76
C GLN A 216 13.35 20.64 -29.47
N GLU A 217 13.25 21.77 -28.76
CA GLU A 217 12.81 23.04 -29.33
C GLU A 217 13.76 23.49 -30.45
N LYS A 218 15.07 23.43 -30.22
CA LYS A 218 16.08 23.77 -31.23
C LYS A 218 15.98 22.88 -32.47
N ALA A 219 15.72 21.59 -32.29
CA ALA A 219 15.53 20.66 -33.40
C ALA A 219 14.27 21.02 -34.21
N MET A 220 13.16 21.35 -33.55
CA MET A 220 11.95 21.81 -34.23
C MET A 220 12.18 23.14 -34.98
N GLN A 221 12.88 24.10 -34.38
CA GLN A 221 13.21 25.36 -35.05
C GLN A 221 14.08 25.15 -36.30
N GLN A 222 15.04 24.23 -36.24
CA GLN A 222 15.85 23.86 -37.41
C GLN A 222 14.99 23.21 -38.50
N GLN A 223 14.09 22.29 -38.15
CA GLN A 223 13.15 21.70 -39.11
C GLN A 223 12.24 22.76 -39.73
N ALA A 224 11.69 23.68 -38.92
CA ALA A 224 10.87 24.77 -39.43
C ALA A 224 11.65 25.67 -40.40
N ALA A 225 12.92 25.97 -40.11
CA ALA A 225 13.79 26.75 -40.98
C ALA A 225 14.08 26.01 -42.31
N THR A 226 14.33 24.71 -42.28
CA THR A 226 14.53 23.92 -43.52
C THR A 226 13.25 23.86 -44.35
N PHE A 227 12.09 23.65 -43.73
CA PHE A 227 10.80 23.71 -44.43
C PHE A 227 10.56 25.07 -45.09
N LYS A 228 10.84 26.17 -44.39
CA LYS A 228 10.70 27.52 -44.94
C LYS A 228 11.65 27.75 -46.13
N LEU A 229 12.88 27.26 -46.04
CA LEU A 229 13.85 27.35 -47.13
C LEU A 229 13.37 26.53 -48.35
N MET A 230 12.93 25.28 -48.15
CA MET A 230 12.40 24.42 -49.21
C MET A 230 11.19 25.06 -49.89
N ALA A 231 10.26 25.63 -49.13
CA ALA A 231 9.12 26.36 -49.67
C ALA A 231 9.55 27.54 -50.56
N SER A 232 10.54 28.33 -50.13
CA SER A 232 11.06 29.46 -50.92
C SER A 232 11.75 29.01 -52.22
N VAL A 233 12.40 27.85 -52.23
CA VAL A 233 13.05 27.28 -53.43
C VAL A 233 12.00 26.79 -54.41
N LEU A 234 10.97 26.08 -53.94
CA LEU A 234 9.86 25.62 -54.76
C LEU A 234 9.10 26.79 -55.39
N GLU A 235 8.88 27.88 -54.64
CA GLU A 235 8.22 29.09 -55.17
C GLU A 235 9.05 29.76 -56.29
N LYS A 236 10.39 29.76 -56.17
CA LYS A 236 11.28 30.29 -57.22
C LYS A 236 11.32 29.40 -58.45
N LEU A 237 11.20 28.08 -58.32
CA LEU A 237 11.17 27.14 -59.44
C LEU A 237 9.83 27.14 -60.19
N ALA A 238 8.77 27.64 -59.56
CA ALA A 238 7.44 27.75 -60.16
C ALA A 238 7.25 29.04 -61.00
N LYS A 239 8.24 29.94 -61.03
CA LYS A 239 8.25 31.16 -61.84
C LYS A 239 9.23 31.00 -63.00
#